data_AF-X1JM68-F1
#
_entry.id   AF-X1JM68-F1
#
_cell.length_a   1.000
_cell.length_b   1.000
_cell.length_c   1.000
_cell.angle_alpha   90.00
_cell.angle_beta   90.00
_cell.angle_gamma   90.00
#
_symmetry.space_group_name_H-M   'P 1'
#
loop_
_entity.id
_entity.type
_entity.pdbx_description
1 polymer ?
#
loop_
_entity_poly.entity_id
_entity_poly.type
_entity_poly.pdbx_seq_one_letter_code
_entity_poly.pdbx_strand_id
1 'polypeptide(L)' 'MPTIITFNATSLASVMTYVDTLFTDMNLIIILAIGLPLGFWVIRKVISLIRVR' A
#
# COMPACT_ATOMS: atom_id res chain seq x y z
N MET A 1 -24.55 -24.72 -26.50
CA MET A 1 -23.81 -25.05 -25.27
C MET A 1 -24.07 -23.96 -24.26
N PRO A 2 -24.60 -24.24 -23.05
CA PRO A 2 -24.89 -23.18 -22.09
C PRO A 2 -23.59 -22.74 -21.42
N THR A 3 -23.20 -21.48 -21.63
CA THR A 3 -22.10 -20.82 -20.92
C THR A 3 -22.54 -20.50 -19.50
N ILE A 4 -21.98 -21.21 -18.51
CA ILE A 4 -22.33 -21.10 -17.08
C ILE A 4 -21.75 -19.83 -16.43
N ILE A 5 -20.78 -19.16 -17.05
CA ILE A 5 -20.22 -17.91 -16.53
C ILE A 5 -19.94 -16.95 -17.69
N THR A 6 -20.90 -16.05 -17.94
CA THR A 6 -20.70 -14.89 -18.82
C THR A 6 -20.08 -13.76 -18.00
N PHE A 7 -18.76 -13.63 -18.05
CA PHE A 7 -18.09 -12.44 -17.53
C PHE A 7 -18.32 -11.30 -18.52
N ASN A 8 -19.11 -10.31 -18.11
CA ASN A 8 -19.20 -9.07 -18.85
C ASN A 8 -17.85 -8.33 -18.69
N ALA A 9 -17.22 -7.95 -19.80
CA ALA A 9 -15.93 -7.24 -19.78
C ALA A 9 -15.99 -5.96 -18.93
N THR A 10 -17.16 -5.33 -18.83
CA THR A 10 -17.38 -4.17 -17.96
C THR A 10 -17.28 -4.52 -16.47
N SER A 11 -17.70 -5.71 -16.05
CA SER A 11 -17.63 -6.14 -14.66
C SER A 11 -16.19 -6.28 -14.17
N LEU A 12 -15.29 -6.79 -15.02
CA LEU A 12 -13.88 -6.91 -14.68
C LEU A 12 -13.23 -5.52 -14.55
N ALA A 13 -13.55 -4.61 -15.46
CA ALA A 13 -13.08 -3.23 -15.41
C ALA A 13 -13.55 -2.52 -14.12
N SER A 14 -14.82 -2.66 -13.75
CA SER A 14 -15.36 -2.06 -12.53
C SER A 14 -14.69 -2.57 -11.25
N VAL A 15 -14.38 -3.88 -11.17
CA VAL A 15 -13.67 -4.45 -10.01
C VAL A 15 -12.24 -3.92 -9.94
N MET A 16 -11.53 -3.84 -11.08
CA MET A 16 -10.17 -3.29 -11.11
C MET A 16 -10.13 -1.80 -10.74
N THR A 17 -11.08 -1.00 -11.23
CA THR A 17 -11.20 0.41 -10.83
C THR A 17 -11.48 0.55 -9.34
N TYR A 18 -12.38 -0.27 -8.78
CA TYR A 18 -12.66 -0.23 -7.34
C TYR A 18 -11.41 -0.55 -6.49
N VAL A 19 -10.66 -1.58 -6.88
CA VAL A 19 -9.42 -1.96 -6.21
C VAL A 19 -8.37 -0.84 -6.30
N ASP A 20 -8.23 -0.21 -7.46
CA ASP A 20 -7.30 0.91 -7.66
C ASP A 20 -7.63 2.11 -6.77
N THR A 21 -8.92 2.48 -6.68
CA THR A 21 -9.37 3.55 -5.77
C THR A 21 -9.09 3.23 -4.31
N LEU A 22 -9.32 1.99 -3.87
CA LEU A 22 -9.01 1.58 -2.50
C LEU A 22 -7.51 1.71 -2.17
N PHE A 23 -6.63 1.27 -3.06
CA PHE A 23 -5.19 1.39 -2.84
C PHE A 23 -4.71 2.83 -2.89
N THR A 24 -5.30 3.67 -3.75
CA THR A 24 -5.00 5.10 -3.81
C THR A 24 -5.36 5.79 -2.50
N ASP A 25 -6.54 5.51 -1.95
CA ASP A 25 -7.02 6.11 -0.70
C ASP A 25 -6.24 5.59 0.52
N MET A 26 -5.88 4.30 0.53
CA MET A 26 -5.10 3.68 1.60
C MET A 26 -3.60 3.96 1.52
N ASN A 27 -3.11 4.57 0.45
CA ASN A 27 -1.67 4.82 0.24
C ASN A 27 -1.04 5.60 1.40
N LEU A 28 -1.75 6.59 1.94
CA LEU A 28 -1.28 7.34 3.12
C LEU A 28 -1.05 6.45 4.34
N ILE A 29 -1.94 5.48 4.58
CA ILE A 29 -1.83 4.52 5.68
C ILE A 29 -0.64 3.59 5.44
N ILE A 30 -0.44 3.13 4.21
CA ILE A 30 0.69 2.28 3.82
C ILE A 30 2.02 3.02 4.02
N ILE A 31 2.10 4.27 3.53
CA ILE A 31 3.28 5.13 3.69
C ILE A 31 3.56 5.37 5.17
N LEU A 32 2.53 5.63 5.99
CA LEU A 32 2.71 5.86 7.42
C LEU A 32 3.16 4.59 8.16
N ALA A 33 2.56 3.44 7.84
CA ALA A 33 2.88 2.14 8.44
C ALA A 33 4.33 1.72 8.17
N ILE A 34 4.88 2.05 7.00
CA ILE A 34 6.27 1.74 6.62
C ILE A 34 7.22 2.86 7.08
N GLY A 35 6.81 4.12 6.91
CA GLY A 35 7.63 5.31 7.14
C GLY A 35 7.90 5.59 8.61
N LEU A 36 6.94 5.36 9.52
CA LEU A 36 7.15 5.56 10.96
C LEU A 36 8.25 4.64 11.52
N PRO A 37 8.19 3.30 11.36
CA PRO A 37 9.25 2.41 11.83
C PRO A 37 10.63 2.74 11.26
N LEU A 38 10.70 3.02 9.95
CA LEU A 38 11.95 3.41 9.30
C LEU A 38 12.51 4.72 9.84
N GLY A 39 11.66 5.74 10.01
CA GLY A 39 12.05 7.03 10.56
C GLY A 39 12.63 6.90 11.96
N PHE A 40 11.96 6.17 12.86
CA PHE A 40 12.47 5.91 14.21
C PHE A 40 13.80 5.14 14.21
N TRP A 41 13.95 4.17 13.30
CA TRP A 41 15.21 3.44 13.15
C TRP A 41 16.37 4.36 12.73
N VAL A 42 16.15 5.24 11.76
CA VAL A 42 17.15 6.22 11.31
C VAL A 42 17.52 7.18 12.44
N ILE A 43 16.54 7.76 13.13
CA ILE A 43 16.77 8.68 14.27
C ILE A 43 17.63 7.98 15.33
N ARG A 44 17.25 6.75 15.72
CA ARG A 44 18.02 5.96 16.70
C ARG A 44 19.46 5.73 16.22
N LYS A 45 19.66 5.43 14.94
CA LYS A 45 20.99 5.18 14.37
C LYS A 45 21.85 6.43 14.41
N VAL A 46 21.31 7.59 14.02
CA VAL A 46 22.02 8.87 14.05
C VAL A 46 22.43 9.23 15.48
N ILE A 47 21.51 9.12 16.45
CA ILE A 47 21.80 9.38 17.87
C ILE A 47 22.92 8.44 18.38
N SER A 48 22.87 7.17 18.00
CA SER A 48 23.90 6.19 18.40
C SER A 48 25.29 6.55 17.86
N LEU A 49 25.39 7.10 16.66
CA LEU A 49 26.68 7.50 16.08
C LEU A 49 27.28 8.72 16.80
N ILE A 50 26.43 9.64 17.24
CA ILE A 50 26.86 10.82 18.00
C ILE A 50 27.31 10.43 19.41
N ARG A 51 26.55 9.54 20.10
CA ARG A 51 26.86 9.11 21.47
C ARG A 51 28.14 8.27 21.60
N VAL A 52 28.58 7.62 20.52
CA VAL A 52 29.79 6.78 20.52
C VAL A 52 31.09 7.61 20.36
N ARG A 53 30.99 8.91 20.04
CA ARG A 53 32.12 9.86 20.13
C ARG A 53 32.25 10.39 21.54
#